data_AF-A0A3G9GD26-F1
#
_entry.id   AF-A0A3G9GD26-F1
#
_cell.length_a   1.000
_cell.length_b   1.000
_cell.length_c   1.000
_cell.angle_alpha   90.00
_cell.angle_beta   90.00
_cell.angle_gamma   90.00
#
_symmetry.space_group_name_H-M   'P 1'
#
loop_
_entity.id
_entity.type
_entity.pdbx_description
1 polymer ?
#
loop_
_entity_poly.entity_id
_entity_poly.type
_entity_poly.pdbx_seq_one_letter_code
_entity_poly.pdbx_strand_id
1 'polypeptide(L)'
;MASKNTKANKPKPAQPSRLAEQKRFQRTEDACRRIMDLLFAMQRAERFAEGELAGKYAIMAGIHYRKIRHGKVMSAADFNAAVEVCTAARRCLQQLDASLQFDQLPDSAGLQQILPLIDGVLADYQQLKSGKPS
;
A
#
# COMPACT_ATOMS: atom_id res chain seq x y z
N MET A 1 25.03 50.53 3.87
CA MET A 1 24.74 49.22 4.48
C MET A 1 23.73 48.50 3.60
N ALA A 2 24.10 47.36 2.99
CA ALA A 2 23.20 46.58 2.15
C ALA A 2 23.26 45.11 2.59
N SER A 3 22.33 44.71 3.45
CA SER A 3 22.14 43.33 3.89
C SER A 3 21.46 42.55 2.76
N LYS A 4 22.23 41.71 2.05
CA LYS A 4 21.68 40.77 1.06
C LYS A 4 21.02 39.60 1.79
N ASN A 5 19.71 39.50 1.60
CA ASN A 5 18.84 38.46 2.11
C ASN A 5 19.13 37.13 1.39
N THR A 6 19.82 36.21 2.06
CA THR A 6 20.16 34.88 1.54
C THR A 6 18.90 34.01 1.53
N LYS A 7 18.27 33.85 0.36
CA LYS A 7 17.19 32.88 0.17
C LYS A 7 17.74 31.48 0.48
N ALA A 8 17.21 30.87 1.54
CA ALA A 8 17.46 29.49 1.94
C ALA A 8 17.05 28.55 0.78
N ASN A 9 18.04 28.12 0.00
CA ASN A 9 17.85 27.17 -1.08
C ASN A 9 17.73 25.79 -0.43
N LYS A 10 16.49 25.27 -0.30
CA LYS A 10 16.27 23.90 0.18
C LYS A 10 17.07 22.94 -0.71
N PRO A 11 17.89 22.03 -0.16
CA PRO A 11 18.69 21.12 -0.97
C PRO A 11 17.77 20.23 -1.81
N LYS A 12 17.96 20.26 -3.13
CA LYS A 12 17.32 19.32 -4.06
C LYS A 12 17.76 17.90 -3.64
N PRO A 13 16.84 16.93 -3.53
CA PRO A 13 17.21 15.55 -3.26
C PRO A 13 18.19 15.06 -4.34
N ALA A 14 19.31 14.47 -3.90
CA ALA A 14 20.34 13.92 -4.77
C ALA A 14 19.75 12.84 -5.69
N GLN A 15 20.28 12.67 -6.91
CA GLN A 15 19.82 11.64 -7.86
C GLN A 15 19.53 10.23 -7.25
N PRO A 16 20.37 9.67 -6.36
CA PRO A 16 20.09 8.35 -5.77
C PRO A 16 18.81 8.30 -4.92
N SER A 17 18.46 9.39 -4.20
CA SER A 17 17.25 9.39 -3.38
C SER A 17 15.97 9.44 -4.20
N ARG A 18 16.00 10.09 -5.38
CA ARG A 18 14.88 10.09 -6.34
C ARG A 18 14.67 8.72 -6.97
N LEU A 19 15.74 8.00 -7.30
CA LEU A 19 15.67 6.65 -7.86
C LEU A 19 15.12 5.64 -6.83
N ALA A 20 15.54 5.75 -5.57
CA ALA A 20 15.01 4.93 -4.47
C ALA A 20 13.51 5.16 -4.26
N GLU A 21 13.08 6.42 -4.29
CA GLU A 21 11.65 6.79 -4.19
C GLU A 21 10.84 6.23 -5.37
N GLN A 22 11.32 6.39 -6.62
CA GLN A 22 10.64 5.83 -7.78
C GLN A 22 10.52 4.31 -7.71
N LYS A 23 11.57 3.60 -7.30
CA LYS A 23 11.53 2.14 -7.12
C LYS A 23 10.50 1.73 -6.06
N ARG A 24 10.45 2.44 -4.92
CA ARG A 24 9.46 2.21 -3.88
C ARG A 24 8.04 2.41 -4.41
N PHE A 25 7.83 3.47 -5.16
CA PHE A 25 6.53 3.81 -5.72
C PHE A 25 6.06 2.78 -6.76
N GLN A 26 6.95 2.36 -7.67
CA GLN A 26 6.63 1.32 -8.64
C GLN A 26 6.25 0.00 -7.94
N ARG A 27 7.06 -0.44 -6.96
CA ARG A 27 6.76 -1.65 -6.17
C ARG A 27 5.41 -1.54 -5.46
N THR A 28 5.09 -0.36 -4.94
CA THR A 28 3.82 -0.12 -4.23
C THR A 28 2.62 -0.17 -5.18
N GLU A 29 2.74 0.40 -6.38
CA GLU A 29 1.69 0.30 -7.40
C GLU A 29 1.43 -1.16 -7.78
N ASP A 30 2.50 -1.93 -8.04
CA ASP A 30 2.40 -3.35 -8.39
C ASP A 30 1.78 -4.17 -7.25
N ALA A 31 2.14 -3.87 -6.00
CA ALA A 31 1.57 -4.48 -4.81
C ALA A 31 0.06 -4.21 -4.72
N CYS A 32 -0.35 -2.94 -4.81
CA CYS A 32 -1.77 -2.58 -4.75
C CYS A 32 -2.58 -3.24 -5.87
N ARG A 33 -2.04 -3.34 -7.08
CA ARG A 33 -2.72 -4.03 -8.19
C ARG A 33 -2.97 -5.50 -7.84
N ARG A 34 -1.93 -6.24 -7.42
CA ARG A 34 -2.04 -7.66 -7.05
C ARG A 34 -2.99 -7.91 -5.88
N ILE A 35 -2.91 -7.07 -4.84
CA ILE A 35 -3.80 -7.14 -3.68
C ILE A 35 -5.25 -6.98 -4.13
N MET A 36 -5.54 -5.96 -4.95
CA MET A 36 -6.91 -5.70 -5.39
C MET A 36 -7.43 -6.75 -6.37
N ASP A 37 -6.59 -7.29 -7.24
CA ASP A 37 -6.96 -8.39 -8.12
C ASP A 37 -7.44 -9.61 -7.31
N LEU A 38 -6.72 -9.97 -6.24
CA LEU A 38 -7.11 -11.05 -5.34
C LEU A 38 -8.40 -10.72 -4.58
N LEU A 39 -8.50 -9.55 -3.96
CA LEU A 39 -9.69 -9.16 -3.20
C LEU A 39 -10.94 -9.10 -4.09
N PHE A 40 -10.81 -8.65 -5.34
CA PHE A 40 -11.92 -8.68 -6.31
C PHE A 40 -12.25 -10.09 -6.79
N ALA A 41 -11.28 -10.98 -6.95
CA ALA A 41 -11.54 -12.39 -7.22
C ALA A 41 -12.32 -13.05 -6.07
N MET A 42 -11.88 -12.82 -4.83
CA MET A 42 -12.54 -13.31 -3.61
C MET A 42 -13.96 -12.74 -3.46
N GLN A 43 -14.16 -11.46 -3.74
CA GLN A 43 -15.48 -10.83 -3.73
C GLN A 43 -16.43 -11.49 -4.75
N ARG A 44 -15.95 -11.75 -5.97
CA ARG A 44 -16.73 -12.42 -7.03
C ARG A 44 -17.04 -13.87 -6.71
N ALA A 45 -16.17 -14.54 -5.95
CA ALA A 45 -16.37 -15.90 -5.46
C ALA A 45 -17.12 -15.93 -4.11
N GLU A 46 -17.73 -14.82 -3.70
CA GLU A 46 -18.53 -14.68 -2.47
C GLU A 46 -17.80 -15.11 -1.18
N ARG A 47 -16.46 -15.02 -1.16
CA ARG A 47 -15.63 -15.48 -0.03
C ARG A 47 -15.83 -14.68 1.26
N PHE A 48 -16.49 -13.53 1.19
CA PHE A 48 -16.80 -12.69 2.33
C PHE A 48 -18.25 -12.84 2.83
N ALA A 49 -19.04 -13.76 2.27
CA ALA A 49 -20.46 -13.90 2.61
C ALA A 49 -20.69 -14.17 4.11
N GLU A 50 -19.82 -14.95 4.74
CA GLU A 50 -19.90 -15.29 6.17
C GLU A 50 -19.18 -14.27 7.08
N GLY A 51 -18.42 -13.33 6.50
CA GLY A 51 -17.55 -12.40 7.22
C GLY A 51 -17.84 -10.94 6.88
N GLU A 52 -18.89 -10.37 7.50
CA GLU A 52 -19.34 -9.00 7.20
C GLU A 52 -18.24 -7.95 7.36
N LEU A 53 -17.37 -8.09 8.38
CA LEU A 53 -16.24 -7.18 8.59
C LEU A 53 -15.12 -7.36 7.56
N ALA A 54 -14.81 -8.60 7.17
CA ALA A 54 -13.82 -8.86 6.12
C ALA A 54 -14.27 -8.21 4.80
N GLY A 55 -15.53 -8.36 4.43
CA GLY A 55 -16.12 -7.72 3.24
C GLY A 55 -16.07 -6.19 3.30
N LYS A 56 -16.40 -5.59 4.45
CA LYS A 56 -16.29 -4.13 4.65
C LYS A 56 -14.86 -3.62 4.40
N TYR A 57 -13.86 -4.32 4.91
CA TYR A 57 -12.46 -3.95 4.68
C TYR A 57 -12.02 -4.15 3.23
N ALA A 58 -12.49 -5.20 2.55
CA ALA A 58 -12.24 -5.38 1.11
C ALA A 58 -12.84 -4.22 0.27
N ILE A 59 -14.07 -3.80 0.61
CA ILE A 59 -14.71 -2.63 -0.02
C ILE A 59 -13.92 -1.36 0.25
N MET A 60 -13.48 -1.14 1.50
CA MET A 60 -12.64 0.01 1.84
C MET A 60 -11.34 0.04 1.05
N ALA A 61 -10.65 -1.10 0.93
CA ALA A 61 -9.45 -1.20 0.11
C ALA A 61 -9.73 -0.77 -1.34
N GLY A 62 -10.86 -1.19 -1.92
CA GLY A 62 -11.30 -0.75 -3.24
C GLY A 62 -11.58 0.75 -3.34
N ILE A 63 -12.16 1.37 -2.31
CA ILE A 63 -12.40 2.83 -2.28
C ILE A 63 -11.08 3.60 -2.30
N HIS A 64 -10.08 3.17 -1.51
CA HIS A 64 -8.76 3.80 -1.51
C HIS A 64 -8.02 3.55 -2.82
N TYR A 65 -8.14 2.36 -3.41
CA TYR A 65 -7.48 2.01 -4.66
C TYR A 65 -7.93 2.90 -5.82
N ARG A 66 -9.23 3.22 -5.91
CA ARG A 66 -9.77 4.15 -6.92
C ARG A 66 -9.22 5.57 -6.82
N LYS A 67 -8.59 5.96 -5.70
CA LYS A 67 -7.94 7.26 -5.54
C LYS A 67 -6.54 7.30 -6.15
N ILE A 68 -5.94 6.15 -6.43
CA ILE A 68 -4.61 6.03 -7.03
C ILE A 68 -4.71 6.32 -8.53
N ARG A 69 -3.90 7.25 -9.04
CA ARG A 69 -3.90 7.61 -10.46
C ARG A 69 -3.10 6.60 -11.28
N HIS A 70 -3.78 5.62 -11.84
CA HIS A 70 -3.16 4.59 -12.69
C HIS A 70 -2.52 5.19 -13.96
N GLY A 71 -1.37 4.64 -14.37
CA GLY A 71 -0.69 5.00 -15.62
C GLY A 71 0.12 6.31 -15.58
N LYS A 72 0.33 6.89 -14.39
CA LYS A 72 1.23 8.02 -14.16
C LYS A 72 2.22 7.67 -13.06
N VAL A 73 3.34 8.39 -13.01
CA VAL A 73 4.29 8.30 -11.89
C VAL A 73 3.54 8.59 -10.59
N MET A 74 3.54 7.62 -9.69
CA MET A 74 2.88 7.72 -8.40
C MET A 74 3.44 8.92 -7.62
N SER A 75 2.57 9.78 -7.09
CA SER A 75 2.98 10.89 -6.22
C SER A 75 2.97 10.47 -4.75
N ALA A 76 3.47 11.32 -3.85
CA ALA A 76 3.35 11.11 -2.42
C ALA A 76 1.88 10.96 -1.95
N ALA A 77 0.93 11.66 -2.59
CA ALA A 77 -0.49 11.51 -2.27
C ALA A 77 -1.04 10.15 -2.72
N ASP A 78 -0.62 9.68 -3.89
CA ASP A 78 -0.98 8.34 -4.40
C ASP A 78 -0.35 7.25 -3.50
N PHE A 79 0.89 7.45 -3.02
CA PHE A 79 1.53 6.55 -2.04
C PHE A 79 0.75 6.47 -0.74
N ASN A 80 0.27 7.59 -0.19
CA ASN A 80 -0.57 7.57 1.01
C ASN A 80 -1.89 6.82 0.76
N ALA A 81 -2.51 7.00 -0.42
CA ALA A 81 -3.69 6.21 -0.78
C ALA A 81 -3.38 4.70 -0.86
N ALA A 82 -2.23 4.33 -1.40
CA ALA A 82 -1.76 2.94 -1.45
C ALA A 82 -1.51 2.34 -0.04
N VAL A 83 -1.01 3.14 0.90
CA VAL A 83 -0.87 2.73 2.31
C VAL A 83 -2.24 2.45 2.94
N GLU A 84 -3.25 3.26 2.64
CA GLU A 84 -4.62 3.00 3.10
C GLU A 84 -5.22 1.73 2.46
N VAL A 85 -4.93 1.46 1.18
CA VAL A 85 -5.27 0.17 0.53
C VAL A 85 -4.66 -0.99 1.31
N CYS A 86 -3.35 -0.93 1.57
CA CYS A 86 -2.63 -2.00 2.28
C CYS A 86 -3.13 -2.16 3.72
N THR A 87 -3.47 -1.06 4.40
CA THR A 87 -4.01 -1.09 5.77
C THR A 87 -5.39 -1.75 5.81
N ALA A 88 -6.29 -1.38 4.90
CA ALA A 88 -7.60 -2.00 4.79
C ALA A 88 -7.48 -3.48 4.38
N ALA A 89 -6.63 -3.81 3.41
CA ALA A 89 -6.37 -5.18 2.99
C ALA A 89 -5.84 -6.03 4.15
N ARG A 90 -4.89 -5.52 4.94
CA ARG A 90 -4.37 -6.25 6.12
C ARG A 90 -5.46 -6.55 7.14
N ARG A 91 -6.33 -5.57 7.41
CA ARG A 91 -7.48 -5.78 8.31
C ARG A 91 -8.47 -6.78 7.74
N CYS A 92 -8.72 -6.75 6.44
CA CYS A 92 -9.51 -7.77 5.75
C CYS A 92 -8.93 -9.17 6.00
N LEU A 93 -7.62 -9.36 5.78
CA LEU A 93 -6.96 -10.65 5.99
C LEU A 93 -7.03 -11.12 7.44
N GLN A 94 -6.86 -10.21 8.41
CA GLN A 94 -6.99 -10.53 9.84
C GLN A 94 -8.40 -10.94 10.25
N GLN A 95 -9.43 -10.52 9.51
CA GLN A 95 -10.81 -10.97 9.76
C GLN A 95 -11.10 -12.34 9.13
N LEU A 96 -10.37 -12.73 8.09
CA LEU A 96 -10.45 -14.07 7.51
C LEU A 96 -9.71 -15.09 8.37
N ASP A 97 -8.52 -14.71 8.86
CA ASP A 97 -7.71 -15.50 9.77
C ASP A 97 -6.85 -14.56 10.62
N ALA A 98 -7.10 -14.54 11.94
CA ALA A 98 -6.38 -13.70 12.88
C ALA A 98 -4.87 -14.06 12.97
N SER A 99 -4.51 -15.32 12.69
CA SER A 99 -3.13 -15.82 12.68
C SER A 99 -2.40 -15.60 11.35
N LEU A 100 -3.14 -15.18 10.31
CA LEU A 100 -2.64 -14.93 8.95
C LEU A 100 -1.92 -16.14 8.32
N GLN A 101 -2.34 -17.37 8.66
CA GLN A 101 -1.81 -18.60 8.06
C GLN A 101 -2.61 -19.03 6.83
N PHE A 102 -3.93 -18.84 6.88
CA PHE A 102 -4.91 -19.10 5.82
C PHE A 102 -5.04 -20.59 5.42
N ASP A 103 -4.52 -21.53 6.21
CA ASP A 103 -4.41 -22.97 5.86
C ASP A 103 -5.74 -23.64 5.48
N GLN A 104 -6.85 -23.10 5.97
CA GLN A 104 -8.20 -23.64 5.75
C GLN A 104 -8.97 -22.94 4.61
N LEU A 105 -8.35 -21.94 3.96
CA LEU A 105 -9.01 -21.14 2.93
C LEU A 105 -8.66 -21.64 1.51
N PRO A 106 -9.62 -21.70 0.58
CA PRO A 106 -9.36 -22.06 -0.82
C PRO A 106 -8.34 -21.15 -1.51
N ASP A 107 -8.30 -19.87 -1.10
CA ASP A 107 -7.45 -18.83 -1.67
C ASP A 107 -6.11 -18.68 -0.91
N SER A 108 -5.76 -19.64 -0.04
CA SER A 108 -4.60 -19.59 0.86
C SER A 108 -3.29 -19.20 0.16
N ALA A 109 -2.97 -19.82 -0.97
CA ALA A 109 -1.77 -19.52 -1.74
C ALA A 109 -1.73 -18.06 -2.22
N GLY A 110 -2.86 -17.51 -2.68
CA GLY A 110 -2.96 -16.10 -3.08
C GLY A 110 -2.79 -15.17 -1.89
N LEU A 111 -3.45 -15.49 -0.77
CA LEU A 111 -3.39 -14.71 0.47
C LEU A 111 -1.97 -14.66 1.05
N GLN A 112 -1.28 -15.81 1.09
CA GLN A 112 0.11 -15.93 1.51
C GLN A 112 1.07 -15.15 0.60
N GLN A 113 0.78 -15.06 -0.70
CA GLN A 113 1.61 -14.30 -1.65
C GLN A 113 1.43 -12.78 -1.51
N ILE A 114 0.24 -12.28 -1.18
CA ILE A 114 0.00 -10.83 -1.06
C ILE A 114 0.37 -10.26 0.31
N LEU A 115 0.40 -11.08 1.37
CA LEU A 115 0.76 -10.65 2.72
C LEU A 115 2.13 -9.94 2.79
N PRO A 116 3.24 -10.48 2.25
CA PRO A 116 4.53 -9.78 2.27
C PRO A 116 4.52 -8.48 1.45
N LEU A 117 3.65 -8.36 0.44
CA LEU A 117 3.50 -7.12 -0.33
C LEU A 117 2.85 -6.02 0.52
N ILE A 118 1.80 -6.38 1.26
CA ILE A 118 1.12 -5.50 2.22
C ILE A 118 2.13 -5.02 3.27
N ASP A 119 2.80 -5.96 3.93
CA ASP A 119 3.73 -5.63 5.02
C ASP A 119 4.92 -4.79 4.53
N GLY A 120 5.41 -5.04 3.30
CA GLY A 120 6.46 -4.24 2.68
C GLY A 120 6.08 -2.76 2.49
N VAL A 121 4.87 -2.49 1.97
CA VAL A 121 4.38 -1.10 1.79
C VAL A 121 4.17 -0.39 3.13
N LEU A 122 3.61 -1.10 4.12
CA LEU A 122 3.41 -0.53 5.45
C LEU A 122 4.74 -0.24 6.16
N ALA A 123 5.74 -1.12 6.00
CA ALA A 123 7.08 -0.92 6.53
C ALA A 123 7.76 0.31 5.90
N ASP A 124 7.67 0.47 4.58
CA ASP A 124 8.20 1.67 3.88
C ASP A 124 7.58 2.96 4.44
N TYR A 125 6.26 2.97 4.65
CA TYR A 125 5.56 4.12 5.19
C TYR A 125 6.01 4.45 6.62
N GLN A 126 6.20 3.44 7.46
CA GLN A 126 6.73 3.62 8.81
C GLN A 126 8.15 4.17 8.81
N GLN A 127 9.03 3.66 7.93
CA GLN A 127 10.39 4.18 7.76
C GLN A 127 10.38 5.66 7.39
N LEU A 128 9.58 6.04 6.38
CA LEU A 128 9.40 7.43 5.95
C LEU A 128 8.86 8.32 7.08
N LYS A 129 7.88 7.85 7.85
CA LYS A 129 7.31 8.60 8.97
C LYS A 129 8.30 8.79 10.12
N SER A 130 9.15 7.78 10.37
CA SER A 130 10.17 7.81 11.43
C SER A 130 11.42 8.63 11.09
N GLY A 131 11.54 9.11 9.84
CA GLY A 131 12.70 9.89 9.39
C GLY A 131 14.00 9.10 9.28
N LYS A 132 13.96 7.76 9.39
CA LYS A 132 15.14 6.90 9.21
C LYS A 132 15.43 6.74 7.72
N PRO A 133 16.60 7.19 7.22
CA PRO A 133 16.97 6.94 5.84
C PRO A 133 17.21 5.44 5.63
N SER A 134 16.70 4.93 4.50
CA SER A 134 16.98 3.60 3.95
C SER A 134 18.42 3.51 3.45
#